data_AF-A0A7K2Z3N1-F1
#
_entry.id   AF-A0A7K2Z3N1-F1
#
_cell.length_a   1.000
_cell.length_b   1.000
_cell.length_c   1.000
_cell.angle_alpha   90.00
_cell.angle_beta   90.00
_cell.angle_gamma   90.00
#
_symmetry.space_group_name_H-M   'P 1'
#
loop_
_entity.id
_entity.type
_entity.pdbx_description
1 polymer ?
#
loop_
_entity_poly.entity_id
_entity_poly.type
_entity_poly.pdbx_seq_one_letter_code
_entity_poly.pdbx_strand_id
1 'polypeptide(L)'
;MTTLLLRNGAVHSPADPFATAMVVENDTIAWIGAEGAAAAHADGVDHVIDLAGALVAPAFVDAHVHTTATGLALSGLDLTGAPSLAYALSALEHHAKTRGLFGAGHVVLGHGWDDTGWPEGRPPTPAELDRATGGATVYLSRTDVHSAACSPALLALVPGEHG
;
A
#
# COMPACT_ATOMS: atom_id res chain seq x y z
N MET A 1 -7.47 29.63 9.41
CA MET A 1 -7.32 28.89 10.68
C MET A 1 -8.65 28.17 10.85
N THR A 2 -8.65 26.85 10.95
CA THR A 2 -9.89 26.07 11.09
C THR A 2 -9.90 25.45 12.48
N THR A 3 -10.99 25.70 13.21
CA THR A 3 -11.19 25.26 14.59
C THR A 3 -12.43 24.37 14.68
N LEU A 4 -12.29 23.25 15.38
CA LEU A 4 -13.32 22.22 15.47
C LEU A 4 -13.50 21.78 16.92
N LEU A 5 -14.74 21.84 17.41
CA LEU A 5 -15.14 21.19 18.65
C LEU A 5 -15.77 19.82 18.35
N LEU A 6 -15.18 18.77 18.88
CA LEU A 6 -15.81 17.46 19.03
C LEU A 6 -16.40 17.36 20.44
N ARG A 7 -17.69 17.07 20.57
CA ARG A 7 -18.39 17.04 21.87
C ARG A 7 -19.24 15.79 22.05
N ASN A 8 -19.69 15.54 23.28
CA ASN A 8 -20.57 14.43 23.64
C ASN A 8 -20.02 13.07 23.18
N GLY A 9 -18.72 12.83 23.37
CA GLY A 9 -18.06 11.57 23.05
C GLY A 9 -17.32 10.98 24.24
N ALA A 10 -16.47 9.99 23.99
CA ALA A 10 -15.44 9.52 24.90
C ALA A 10 -14.08 9.79 24.26
N VAL A 11 -13.23 10.62 24.87
CA VAL A 11 -11.92 10.98 24.32
C VAL A 11 -10.84 10.23 25.09
N HIS A 12 -10.23 9.23 24.45
CA HIS A 12 -9.13 8.48 25.03
C HIS A 12 -7.84 9.30 24.95
N SER A 13 -7.42 9.84 26.09
CA SER A 13 -6.18 10.60 26.21
C SER A 13 -5.52 10.39 27.57
N PRO A 14 -4.19 10.22 27.64
CA PRO A 14 -3.49 10.18 28.93
C PRO A 14 -3.50 11.54 29.65
N ALA A 15 -3.77 12.64 28.96
CA ALA A 15 -3.83 13.98 29.56
C ALA A 15 -5.09 14.18 30.41
N ASP A 16 -6.19 13.52 30.04
CA ASP A 16 -7.43 13.47 30.81
C ASP A 16 -8.19 12.16 30.49
N PRO A 17 -8.14 11.15 31.38
CA PRO A 17 -8.80 9.87 31.18
C PRO A 17 -10.34 9.92 31.14
N PHE A 18 -10.97 11.02 31.55
CA PHE A 18 -12.42 11.17 31.62
C PHE A 18 -12.96 12.20 30.60
N ALA A 19 -12.12 12.61 29.65
CA ALA A 19 -12.50 13.58 28.66
C ALA A 19 -13.65 13.09 27.78
N THR A 20 -14.55 14.01 27.48
CA THR A 20 -15.77 13.78 26.68
C THR A 20 -15.91 14.77 25.52
N ALA A 21 -15.00 15.75 25.45
CA ALA A 21 -14.92 16.74 24.39
C ALA A 21 -13.46 17.15 24.11
N MET A 22 -13.21 17.65 22.90
CA MET A 22 -11.90 18.09 22.43
C MET A 22 -12.04 19.23 21.42
N VAL A 23 -11.14 20.21 21.50
CA VAL A 23 -10.98 21.26 20.47
C VAL A 23 -9.71 20.99 19.68
N VAL A 24 -9.85 20.95 18.36
CA VAL A 24 -8.75 20.89 17.40
C VAL A 24 -8.60 22.25 16.73
N GLU A 25 -7.39 22.78 16.72
CA GLU A 25 -7.02 23.98 15.98
C GLU A 25 -5.99 23.58 14.92
N ASN A 26 -6.42 23.65 13.65
CA ASN A 26 -5.71 23.15 12.48
C ASN A 26 -5.28 21.67 12.64
N ASP A 27 -4.00 21.42 12.90
CA ASP A 27 -3.37 20.10 13.03
C ASP A 27 -3.02 19.74 14.48
N THR A 28 -3.41 20.57 15.45
CA THR A 28 -3.07 20.38 16.87
C THR A 28 -4.32 20.30 17.75
N ILE A 29 -4.20 19.56 18.84
CA ILE A 29 -5.23 19.53 19.88
C ILE A 29 -5.01 20.74 20.79
N ALA A 30 -5.93 21.70 20.76
CA ALA A 30 -5.85 22.92 21.55
C ALA A 30 -6.42 22.73 22.96
N TRP A 31 -7.39 21.82 23.13
CA TRP A 31 -8.01 21.55 24.43
C TRP A 31 -8.66 20.16 24.47
N ILE A 32 -8.67 19.55 25.65
CA ILE A 32 -9.37 18.30 25.98
C ILE A 32 -10.05 18.50 27.33
N GLY A 33 -11.27 18.01 27.50
CA GLY A 33 -11.92 18.00 28.80
C GLY A 33 -13.36 17.50 28.80
N ALA A 34 -14.11 17.89 29.83
CA ALA A 34 -15.48 17.44 30.04
C ALA A 34 -16.51 18.23 29.21
N GLU A 35 -17.60 17.57 28.84
CA GLU A 35 -18.73 18.13 28.08
C GLU A 35 -19.29 19.43 28.69
N GLY A 36 -19.36 19.49 30.03
CA GLY A 36 -19.84 20.69 30.73
C GLY A 36 -18.99 21.94 30.47
N ALA A 37 -17.69 21.78 30.17
CA ALA A 37 -16.78 22.87 29.82
C ALA A 37 -16.74 23.16 28.31
N ALA A 38 -17.18 22.20 27.47
CA ALA A 38 -17.17 22.33 26.01
C ALA A 38 -18.04 23.50 25.50
N ALA A 39 -19.12 23.82 26.22
CA ALA A 39 -20.01 24.93 25.87
C ALA A 39 -19.29 26.29 25.80
N ALA A 40 -18.23 26.49 26.59
CA ALA A 40 -17.43 27.73 26.56
C ALA A 40 -16.65 27.92 25.25
N HIS A 41 -16.45 26.85 24.48
CA HIS A 41 -15.76 26.88 23.19
C HIS A 41 -16.71 26.94 21.99
N ALA A 42 -17.99 26.57 22.16
CA ALA A 42 -18.92 26.32 21.06
C ALA A 42 -19.16 27.55 20.16
N ASP A 43 -19.17 28.76 20.73
CA ASP A 43 -19.37 30.01 19.98
C ASP A 43 -18.09 30.56 19.34
N GLY A 44 -16.92 30.02 19.73
CA GLY A 44 -15.60 30.49 19.29
C GLY A 44 -14.92 29.61 18.24
N VAL A 45 -15.52 28.47 17.90
CA VAL A 45 -14.99 27.54 16.90
C VAL A 45 -15.75 27.63 15.57
N ASP A 46 -15.09 27.28 14.46
CA ASP A 46 -15.71 27.30 13.13
C ASP A 46 -16.73 26.16 12.94
N HIS A 47 -16.48 25.01 13.59
CA HIS A 47 -17.28 23.80 13.47
C HIS A 47 -17.53 23.12 14.80
N VAL A 48 -18.73 22.56 14.95
CA VAL A 48 -19.11 21.72 16.09
C VAL A 48 -19.64 20.39 15.56
N ILE A 49 -19.11 19.28 16.08
CA ILE A 49 -19.57 17.92 15.78
C ILE A 49 -19.98 17.25 17.09
N ASP A 50 -21.24 16.82 17.15
CA ASP A 50 -21.75 15.94 18.19
C ASP A 50 -21.37 14.49 17.86
N LEU A 51 -20.63 13.84 18.76
CA LEU A 51 -20.14 12.47 18.60
C LEU A 51 -21.16 11.40 19.01
N ALA A 52 -22.29 11.78 19.62
CA ALA A 52 -23.35 10.86 20.05
C ALA A 52 -22.82 9.66 20.88
N GLY A 53 -21.84 9.91 21.75
CA GLY A 53 -21.18 8.92 22.61
C GLY A 53 -20.02 8.15 21.95
N ALA A 54 -19.64 8.48 20.70
CA ALA A 54 -18.56 7.79 20.00
C ALA A 54 -17.18 8.01 20.66
N LEU A 55 -16.29 7.03 20.46
CA LEU A 55 -14.91 7.07 20.92
C LEU A 55 -14.03 7.87 19.94
N VAL A 56 -13.27 8.81 20.47
CA VAL A 56 -12.10 9.40 19.83
C VAL A 56 -10.86 8.82 20.49
N ALA A 57 -9.97 8.23 19.70
CA ALA A 57 -8.70 7.70 20.15
C ALA A 57 -7.57 8.20 19.24
N PRO A 58 -6.30 8.20 19.70
CA PRO A 58 -5.17 8.44 18.83
C PRO A 58 -5.20 7.48 17.64
N ALA A 59 -4.89 7.99 16.45
CA ALA A 59 -4.71 7.13 15.28
C ALA A 59 -3.57 6.13 15.52
N PHE A 60 -3.66 4.96 14.88
CA PHE A 60 -2.56 4.01 14.90
C PHE A 60 -1.30 4.61 14.27
N VAL A 61 -0.15 4.38 14.90
CA VAL A 61 1.17 4.70 14.35
C VAL A 61 1.93 3.40 14.19
N ASP A 62 2.16 2.99 12.94
CA ASP A 62 2.99 1.82 12.64
C ASP A 62 4.47 2.24 12.58
N ALA A 63 5.25 1.77 13.55
CA ALA A 63 6.66 2.09 13.66
C ALA A 63 7.55 1.29 12.70
N HIS A 64 7.02 0.25 12.05
CA HIS A 64 7.79 -0.58 11.13
C HIS A 64 6.91 -1.16 10.04
N VAL A 65 6.93 -0.49 8.88
CA VAL A 65 6.24 -0.93 7.67
C VAL A 65 7.17 -0.86 6.46
N HIS A 66 7.03 -1.82 5.55
CA HIS A 66 7.67 -1.78 4.23
C HIS A 66 6.75 -1.09 3.21
N THR A 67 6.55 0.23 3.32
CA THR A 67 5.54 0.97 2.54
C THR A 67 5.66 0.76 1.03
N THR A 68 6.89 0.68 0.49
CA THR A 68 7.10 0.44 -0.95
C THR A 68 6.63 -0.96 -1.35
N ALA A 69 6.98 -1.99 -0.56
CA ALA A 69 6.53 -3.35 -0.82
C ALA A 69 5.00 -3.47 -0.71
N THR A 70 4.39 -2.79 0.27
CA THR A 70 2.92 -2.70 0.40
C THR A 70 2.29 -2.06 -0.84
N GLY A 71 2.83 -0.93 -1.32
CA GLY A 71 2.34 -0.28 -2.54
C GLY A 71 2.45 -1.17 -3.78
N LEU A 72 3.56 -1.91 -3.91
CA LEU A 72 3.76 -2.87 -4.99
C LEU A 72 2.78 -4.06 -4.90
N ALA A 73 2.52 -4.58 -3.71
CA ALA A 73 1.52 -5.63 -3.52
C ALA A 73 0.09 -5.15 -3.87
N LEU A 74 -0.23 -3.88 -3.63
CA LEU A 74 -1.55 -3.32 -3.94
C LEU A 74 -1.77 -2.96 -5.40
N SER A 75 -0.70 -2.66 -6.15
CA SER A 75 -0.82 -2.04 -7.49
C SER A 75 -0.06 -2.72 -8.61
N GLY A 76 0.90 -3.58 -8.24
CA GLY A 76 1.72 -4.37 -9.15
C GLY A 76 1.04 -5.66 -9.61
N LEU A 77 1.79 -6.49 -10.32
CA LEU A 77 1.31 -7.79 -10.77
C LEU A 77 1.41 -8.82 -9.63
N ASP A 78 0.27 -9.29 -9.14
CA ASP A 78 0.19 -10.42 -8.21
C ASP A 78 0.04 -11.75 -8.97
N LEU A 79 0.98 -12.65 -8.75
CA LEU A 79 1.03 -14.01 -9.30
C LEU A 79 0.80 -15.08 -8.22
N THR A 80 0.43 -14.67 -7.00
CA THR A 80 0.12 -15.58 -5.90
C THR A 80 -1.02 -16.52 -6.31
N GLY A 81 -0.79 -17.82 -6.20
CA GLY A 81 -1.77 -18.84 -6.59
C GLY A 81 -1.93 -19.05 -8.10
N ALA A 82 -1.05 -18.47 -8.93
CA ALA A 82 -0.99 -18.82 -10.35
C ALA A 82 -0.81 -20.35 -10.49
N PRO A 83 -1.65 -21.04 -11.28
CA PRO A 83 -1.64 -22.51 -11.33
C PRO A 83 -0.60 -23.09 -12.32
N SER A 84 0.01 -22.26 -13.17
CA SER A 84 0.97 -22.70 -14.18
C SER A 84 1.82 -21.55 -14.70
N LEU A 85 2.92 -21.89 -15.37
CA LEU A 85 3.75 -20.91 -16.07
C LEU A 85 2.95 -20.20 -17.17
N ALA A 86 2.16 -20.95 -17.94
CA ALA A 86 1.33 -20.39 -19.00
C ALA A 86 0.35 -19.33 -18.46
N TYR A 87 -0.27 -19.59 -17.31
CA TYR A 87 -1.12 -18.61 -16.64
C TYR A 87 -0.32 -17.37 -16.22
N ALA A 88 0.82 -17.55 -15.57
CA ALA A 88 1.64 -16.45 -15.08
C ALA A 88 2.11 -15.52 -16.23
N LEU A 89 2.53 -16.09 -17.36
CA LEU A 89 2.91 -15.31 -18.55
C LEU A 89 1.72 -14.58 -19.17
N SER A 90 0.54 -15.21 -19.23
CA SER A 90 -0.67 -14.55 -19.70
C SER A 90 -1.11 -13.41 -18.78
N ALA A 91 -0.99 -13.58 -17.46
CA ALA A 91 -1.29 -12.54 -16.48
C ALA A 91 -0.31 -11.36 -16.61
N LEU A 92 0.99 -11.65 -16.81
CA LEU A 92 2.02 -10.65 -17.08
C LEU A 92 1.72 -9.84 -18.34
N GLU A 93 1.41 -10.50 -19.45
CA GLU A 93 1.08 -9.84 -20.71
C GLU A 93 -0.17 -8.97 -20.57
N HIS A 94 -1.22 -9.50 -19.94
CA HIS A 94 -2.45 -8.77 -19.70
C HIS A 94 -2.20 -7.53 -18.83
N HIS A 95 -1.43 -7.68 -17.74
CA HIS A 95 -1.08 -6.57 -16.87
C HIS A 95 -0.28 -5.50 -17.61
N ALA A 96 0.74 -5.91 -18.38
CA ALA A 96 1.55 -4.97 -19.16
C ALA A 96 0.69 -4.18 -20.17
N LYS A 97 -0.21 -4.86 -20.90
CA LYS A 97 -1.08 -4.20 -21.89
C LYS A 97 -2.09 -3.26 -21.24
N THR A 98 -2.80 -3.71 -20.21
CA THR A 98 -3.87 -2.92 -19.57
C THR A 98 -3.35 -1.72 -18.80
N ARG A 99 -2.11 -1.77 -18.32
CA ARG A 99 -1.46 -0.66 -17.60
C ARG A 99 -0.64 0.25 -18.51
N GLY A 100 -0.57 -0.02 -19.82
CA GLY A 100 0.25 0.75 -20.75
C GLY A 100 1.75 0.61 -20.49
N LEU A 101 2.18 -0.56 -20.03
CA LEU A 101 3.56 -0.92 -19.69
C LEU A 101 4.17 -1.90 -20.70
N PHE A 102 3.51 -2.12 -21.84
CA PHE A 102 4.01 -3.01 -22.90
C PHE A 102 5.01 -2.27 -23.78
N GLY A 103 6.20 -2.83 -23.99
CA GLY A 103 7.27 -2.24 -24.79
C GLY A 103 8.50 -1.82 -24.01
N ALA A 104 9.59 -1.58 -24.73
CA ALA A 104 10.84 -1.07 -24.18
C ALA A 104 10.66 0.29 -23.48
N GLY A 105 11.43 0.54 -22.41
CA GLY A 105 11.36 1.77 -21.61
C GLY A 105 10.31 1.74 -20.50
N HIS A 106 9.45 0.72 -20.46
CA HIS A 106 8.53 0.48 -19.36
C HIS A 106 9.10 -0.51 -18.34
N VAL A 107 8.59 -0.43 -17.10
CA VAL A 107 8.97 -1.31 -15.99
C VAL A 107 7.74 -2.06 -15.51
N VAL A 108 7.84 -3.39 -15.38
CA VAL A 108 6.81 -4.24 -14.78
C VAL A 108 7.40 -4.95 -13.56
N LEU A 109 6.81 -4.68 -12.41
CA LEU A 109 7.15 -5.33 -11.15
C LEU A 109 6.03 -6.28 -10.75
N GLY A 110 6.39 -7.50 -10.38
CA GLY A 110 5.44 -8.50 -9.91
C GLY A 110 5.98 -9.37 -8.79
N HIS A 111 5.08 -10.09 -8.14
CA HIS A 111 5.37 -10.91 -6.96
C HIS A 111 4.52 -12.18 -6.93
N GLY A 112 4.99 -13.21 -6.24
CA GLY A 112 4.15 -14.30 -5.75
C GLY A 112 4.12 -15.55 -6.62
N TRP A 113 4.89 -15.59 -7.71
CA TRP A 113 4.96 -16.82 -8.50
C TRP A 113 5.61 -17.95 -7.69
N ASP A 114 5.14 -19.18 -7.90
CA ASP A 114 5.64 -20.38 -7.25
C ASP A 114 5.55 -21.56 -8.22
N ASP A 115 6.71 -21.96 -8.73
CA ASP A 115 6.88 -23.02 -9.70
C ASP A 115 6.75 -24.44 -9.11
N THR A 116 6.76 -24.59 -7.77
CA THR A 116 6.77 -25.92 -7.11
C THR A 116 5.53 -26.76 -7.45
N GLY A 117 4.39 -26.11 -7.64
CA GLY A 117 3.12 -26.74 -8.01
C GLY A 117 2.79 -26.70 -9.50
N TRP A 118 3.62 -26.05 -10.32
CA TRP A 118 3.32 -25.85 -11.74
C TRP A 118 3.57 -27.14 -12.55
N PRO A 119 2.68 -27.48 -13.51
CA PRO A 119 2.90 -28.61 -14.41
C PRO A 119 4.24 -28.56 -15.15
N GLU A 120 4.74 -27.35 -15.44
CA GLU A 120 6.01 -27.15 -16.13
C GLU A 120 7.24 -27.39 -15.24
N GLY A 121 7.07 -27.33 -13.91
CA GLY A 121 8.15 -27.58 -12.93
C GLY A 121 9.34 -26.64 -13.07
N ARG A 122 9.13 -25.41 -13.56
CA ARG A 122 10.19 -24.41 -13.79
C ARG A 122 9.67 -22.97 -13.73
N PRO A 123 10.55 -22.00 -13.43
CA PRO A 123 10.23 -20.58 -13.55
C PRO A 123 10.16 -20.10 -15.02
N PRO A 124 9.65 -18.87 -15.24
CA PRO A 124 9.75 -18.19 -16.54
C PRO A 124 11.19 -17.96 -16.97
N THR A 125 11.47 -18.13 -18.26
CA THR A 125 12.76 -17.74 -18.85
C THR A 125 12.78 -16.25 -19.23
N PRO A 126 13.96 -15.61 -19.32
CA PRO A 126 14.06 -14.22 -19.79
C PRO A 126 13.37 -13.98 -21.14
N ALA A 127 13.52 -14.90 -22.10
CA ALA A 127 12.88 -14.79 -23.41
C ALA A 127 11.35 -14.90 -23.37
N GLU A 128 10.79 -15.66 -22.42
CA GLU A 128 9.34 -15.71 -22.20
C GLU A 128 8.80 -14.39 -21.63
N LEU A 129 9.53 -13.79 -20.68
CA LEU A 129 9.19 -12.47 -20.12
C LEU A 129 9.25 -11.37 -21.19
N ASP A 130 10.28 -11.40 -22.04
CA ASP A 130 10.46 -10.45 -23.13
C ASP A 130 9.29 -10.50 -24.12
N ARG A 131 8.89 -11.71 -24.56
CA ARG A 131 7.72 -11.89 -25.44
C ARG A 131 6.42 -11.45 -24.78
N ALA A 132 6.21 -11.77 -23.51
CA ALA A 132 4.99 -11.41 -22.79
C ALA A 132 4.82 -9.90 -22.61
N THR A 133 5.93 -9.14 -22.61
CA THR A 133 5.90 -7.70 -22.30
C THR A 133 6.35 -6.78 -23.44
N GLY A 134 6.78 -7.34 -24.58
CA GLY A 134 7.28 -6.56 -25.71
C GLY A 134 8.63 -5.89 -25.44
N GLY A 135 9.45 -6.48 -24.56
CA GLY A 135 10.76 -5.94 -24.21
C GLY A 135 10.78 -4.94 -23.05
N ALA A 136 9.76 -4.95 -22.19
CA ALA A 136 9.78 -4.16 -20.97
C ALA A 136 10.85 -4.67 -19.98
N THR A 137 11.30 -3.81 -19.07
CA THR A 137 12.12 -4.20 -17.93
C THR A 137 11.24 -4.91 -16.89
N VAL A 138 11.39 -6.22 -16.74
CA VAL A 138 10.59 -7.04 -15.83
C VAL A 138 11.42 -7.57 -14.67
N TYR A 139 10.88 -7.46 -13.45
CA TYR A 139 11.34 -8.15 -12.24
C TYR A 139 10.15 -8.83 -11.55
N LEU A 140 10.15 -10.16 -11.52
CA LEU A 140 9.12 -10.95 -10.83
C LEU A 140 9.74 -11.68 -9.65
N SER A 141 9.45 -11.24 -8.42
CA SER A 141 9.89 -11.95 -7.22
C SER A 141 9.06 -13.21 -6.98
N ARG A 142 9.72 -14.30 -6.58
CA ARG A 142 9.10 -15.55 -6.16
C ARG A 142 8.34 -15.33 -4.85
N THR A 143 7.41 -16.21 -4.52
CA THR A 143 6.64 -16.20 -3.26
C THR A 143 7.53 -16.12 -2.01
N ASP A 144 8.73 -16.68 -2.04
CA ASP A 144 9.69 -16.68 -0.93
C ASP A 144 10.58 -15.42 -0.87
N VAL A 145 10.51 -14.53 -1.86
CA VAL A 145 11.34 -13.32 -1.98
C VAL A 145 12.86 -13.60 -2.06
N HIS A 146 13.27 -14.86 -2.28
CA HIS A 146 14.68 -15.27 -2.37
C HIS A 146 15.14 -15.53 -3.81
N SER A 147 14.22 -15.53 -4.76
CA SER A 147 14.51 -15.68 -6.19
C SER A 147 13.65 -14.72 -7.01
N ALA A 148 14.14 -14.36 -8.20
CA ALA A 148 13.38 -13.56 -9.14
C ALA A 148 13.60 -14.01 -10.58
N ALA A 149 12.56 -13.88 -11.40
CA ALA A 149 12.65 -13.99 -12.85
C ALA A 149 12.80 -12.59 -13.45
N CYS A 150 13.84 -12.40 -14.27
CA CYS A 150 14.25 -11.10 -14.78
C CYS A 150 14.24 -11.08 -16.32
N SER A 151 13.72 -10.01 -16.91
CA SER A 151 13.81 -9.78 -18.36
C SER A 151 15.27 -9.57 -18.83
N PRO A 152 15.58 -9.82 -20.12
CA PRO A 152 16.86 -9.45 -20.70
C PRO A 152 17.18 -7.95 -20.55
N ALA A 153 16.18 -7.09 -20.69
CA ALA A 153 16.32 -5.64 -20.52
C ALA A 153 16.77 -5.26 -19.10
N LEU A 154 16.32 -5.98 -18.07
CA LEU A 154 16.78 -5.77 -16.69
C LEU A 154 18.20 -6.29 -16.50
N LEU A 155 18.51 -7.49 -16.99
CA LEU A 155 19.84 -8.09 -16.87
C LEU A 155 20.92 -7.23 -17.54
N ALA A 156 20.61 -6.61 -18.68
CA ALA A 156 21.52 -5.70 -19.38
C ALA A 156 21.88 -4.43 -18.59
N LEU A 157 21.10 -4.07 -17.56
CA LEU A 157 21.41 -2.95 -16.65
C LEU A 157 22.40 -3.34 -15.54
N VAL A 158 22.68 -4.64 -15.37
CA VAL A 158 23.56 -5.16 -14.31
C VAL A 158 24.91 -5.56 -14.91
N PRO A 159 26.02 -4.87 -14.57
CA PRO A 159 27.34 -5.22 -15.08
C PRO A 159 27.75 -6.65 -14.69
N GLY A 160 28.15 -7.46 -15.67
CA GLY A 160 28.71 -8.81 -15.44
C GLY A 160 27.73 -9.98 -15.59
N GLU A 161 26.43 -9.72 -15.72
CA GLU A 161 25.42 -10.73 -16.00
C GLU A 161 25.15 -10.78 -17.52
N HIS A 162 25.76 -11.76 -18.21
CA HIS A 162 25.44 -12.09 -19.59
C HIS A 162 24.71 -13.43 -19.59
N GLY A 163 23.43 -13.38 -19.99
CA GLY A 163 22.45 -14.47 -19.82
C GLY A 163 22.73 -15.78 -20.52
#